data_AF-A0A959K5S5-F1
#
_entry.id   AF-A0A959K5S5-F1
#
_cell.length_a   1.000
_cell.length_b   1.000
_cell.length_c   1.000
_cell.angle_alpha   90.00
_cell.angle_beta   90.00
_cell.angle_gamma   90.00
#
_symmetry.space_group_name_H-M   'P 1'
#
loop_
_entity.id
_entity.type
_entity.pdbx_description
1 polymer ?
#
loop_
_entity_poly.entity_id
_entity_poly.type
_entity_poly.pdbx_seq_one_letter_code
_entity_poly.pdbx_strand_id
1 'polypeptide(L)'
;MNQQNNVDLIEQYLNNELSEKDRQELENKISEDETLAAELERRQMAHRMLDFMISENLRQQLTNLEAEDTKVVRMPARRRSMYALAVAASVIILIGAFFFIPTGGSLSNQQLALDF
;
A
#
# COMPACT_ATOMS: atom_id res chain seq x y z
N MET A 1 -23.45 25.22 33.81
CA MET A 1 -22.94 24.11 32.97
C MET A 1 -21.70 24.60 32.23
N ASN A 2 -20.65 23.79 32.11
CA ASN A 2 -19.50 24.10 31.25
C ASN A 2 -19.83 23.70 29.80
N GLN A 3 -19.43 24.51 28.81
CA GLN A 3 -19.71 24.25 27.38
C GLN A 3 -19.30 22.85 26.93
N GLN A 4 -18.20 22.33 27.46
CA GLN A 4 -17.66 21.00 27.16
C GLN A 4 -18.63 19.87 27.56
N ASN A 5 -19.37 20.05 28.64
CA ASN A 5 -20.34 19.05 29.12
C ASN A 5 -21.60 19.02 28.24
N ASN A 6 -22.04 20.18 27.73
CA ASN A 6 -23.16 20.26 26.79
C ASN A 6 -22.82 19.60 25.45
N VAL A 7 -21.57 19.75 25.00
CA VAL A 7 -21.07 19.09 23.80
C VAL A 7 -21.13 17.57 23.95
N ASP A 8 -20.58 17.03 25.05
CA ASP A 8 -20.57 15.57 25.26
C ASP A 8 -22.00 14.99 25.36
N LEU A 9 -22.93 15.73 25.98
CA LEU A 9 -24.35 15.38 26.03
C LEU A 9 -25.00 15.34 24.64
N ILE A 10 -24.70 16.32 23.79
CA ILE A 10 -25.20 16.37 22.41
C ILE A 10 -24.63 15.19 21.61
N GLU A 11 -23.35 14.85 21.77
CA GLU A 11 -22.74 13.71 21.08
C GLU A 11 -23.41 12.39 21.49
N GLN A 12 -23.60 12.17 22.79
CA GLN A 12 -24.31 10.99 23.29
C GLN A 12 -25.76 10.94 22.78
N TYR A 13 -26.43 12.08 22.68
CA TYR A 13 -27.78 12.16 22.08
C TYR A 13 -27.78 11.73 20.62
N LEU A 14 -26.84 12.26 19.81
CA LEU A 14 -26.74 11.95 18.39
C LEU A 14 -26.35 10.49 18.13
N ASN A 15 -25.61 9.88 19.05
CA ASN A 15 -25.18 8.48 18.97
C ASN A 15 -26.20 7.50 19.59
N ASN A 16 -27.35 7.96 20.09
CA ASN A 16 -28.34 7.17 20.82
C ASN A 16 -27.78 6.46 22.08
N GLU A 17 -26.84 7.10 22.76
CA GLU A 17 -26.19 6.59 23.98
C GLU A 17 -26.84 7.12 25.27
N LEU A 18 -27.75 8.10 25.16
CA LEU A 18 -28.51 8.60 26.31
C LEU A 18 -29.66 7.67 26.70
N SER A 19 -29.93 7.62 28.00
CA SER A 19 -31.17 6.99 28.50
C SER A 19 -32.39 7.80 28.06
N GLU A 20 -33.56 7.15 27.93
CA GLU A 20 -34.81 7.83 27.55
C GLU A 20 -35.16 9.02 28.45
N LYS A 21 -34.83 8.92 29.74
CA LYS A 21 -35.05 10.02 30.69
C LYS A 21 -34.15 11.21 30.38
N ASP A 22 -32.85 10.98 30.21
CA ASP A 22 -31.89 12.04 29.95
C ASP A 22 -32.12 12.68 28.58
N ARG A 23 -32.63 11.88 27.64
CA ARG A 23 -33.03 12.30 26.31
C ARG A 23 -34.18 13.30 26.36
N GLN A 24 -35.24 13.01 27.12
CA GLN A 24 -36.34 13.95 27.34
C GLN A 24 -35.89 15.22 28.07
N GLU A 25 -35.02 15.11 29.07
CA GLU A 25 -34.46 16.28 29.76
C GLU A 25 -33.65 17.17 28.81
N LEU A 26 -32.89 16.58 27.89
CA LEU A 26 -32.14 17.32 26.89
C LEU A 26 -33.07 18.00 25.87
N GLU A 27 -34.10 17.30 25.39
CA GLU A 27 -35.09 17.85 24.46
C GLU A 27 -35.83 19.06 25.05
N ASN A 28 -36.20 18.97 26.33
CA ASN A 28 -36.77 20.12 27.05
C ASN A 28 -35.78 21.29 27.12
N LYS A 29 -34.51 21.02 27.45
CA LYS A 29 -33.45 22.06 27.47
C LYS A 29 -33.23 22.69 26.10
N ILE A 30 -33.26 21.90 25.02
CA ILE A 30 -33.13 22.40 23.64
C ILE A 30 -34.30 23.33 23.29
N SER A 31 -35.51 23.02 23.76
CA SER A 31 -36.68 23.87 23.51
C SER A 31 -36.64 25.21 24.24
N GLU A 32 -35.89 25.28 25.35
CA GLU A 32 -35.77 26.46 26.20
C GLU A 32 -34.50 27.29 25.90
N ASP A 33 -33.45 26.66 25.35
CA ASP A 33 -32.14 27.27 25.08
C ASP A 33 -31.80 27.26 23.58
N GLU A 34 -31.96 28.41 22.94
CA GLU A 34 -31.65 28.63 21.52
C GLU A 34 -30.17 28.37 21.19
N THR A 35 -29.24 28.61 22.14
CA THR A 35 -27.81 28.38 21.91
C THR A 35 -27.50 26.88 21.87
N LEU A 36 -28.16 26.10 22.71
CA LEU A 36 -28.05 24.65 22.72
C LEU A 36 -28.67 24.03 21.47
N ALA A 37 -29.80 24.57 21.02
CA ALA A 37 -30.45 24.18 19.77
C ALA A 37 -29.55 24.42 18.55
N ALA A 38 -28.93 25.60 18.47
CA ALA A 38 -28.00 25.92 17.38
C ALA A 38 -26.75 25.01 17.38
N GLU A 39 -26.22 24.67 18.56
CA GLU A 39 -25.09 23.74 18.66
C GLU A 39 -25.49 22.33 18.18
N LEU A 40 -26.67 21.83 18.57
CA LEU A 40 -27.20 20.55 18.09
C LEU A 40 -27.33 20.54 16.56
N GLU A 41 -27.91 21.58 15.97
CA GLU A 41 -28.08 21.69 14.52
C GLU A 41 -26.73 21.68 13.80
N ARG A 42 -25.75 22.43 14.32
CA ARG A 42 -24.38 22.47 13.78
C ARG A 42 -23.75 21.08 13.78
N ARG A 43 -23.90 20.32 14.87
CA ARG A 43 -23.35 18.96 15.00
C ARG A 43 -24.04 17.97 14.08
N GLN A 44 -25.36 18.03 14.00
CA GLN A 44 -26.14 17.21 13.06
C GLN A 44 -25.70 17.45 11.62
N MET A 45 -25.46 18.71 11.23
CA MET A 45 -24.95 19.04 9.91
C MET A 45 -23.55 18.44 9.67
N ALA A 46 -22.67 18.51 10.67
CA ALA A 46 -21.34 17.90 10.59
C ALA A 46 -21.41 16.39 10.39
N HIS A 47 -22.24 15.67 11.15
CA HIS A 47 -22.43 14.21 11.00
C HIS A 47 -22.92 13.86 9.59
N ARG A 48 -23.95 14.56 9.09
CA ARG A 48 -24.46 14.35 7.72
C ARG A 48 -23.39 14.57 6.66
N MET A 49 -22.53 15.57 6.84
CA MET A 49 -21.44 15.85 5.91
C MET A 49 -20.39 14.74 5.95
N LEU A 50 -20.02 14.26 7.13
CA LEU A 50 -19.09 13.14 7.29
C LEU A 50 -19.62 11.87 6.63
N ASP A 51 -20.88 11.52 6.88
CA ASP A 51 -21.53 10.36 6.25
C ASP A 51 -21.51 10.47 4.72
N PHE A 52 -21.83 11.65 4.20
CA PHE A 52 -21.77 11.91 2.76
C PHE A 52 -20.35 11.73 2.21
N MET A 53 -19.35 12.35 2.83
CA MET A 53 -17.94 12.25 2.40
C MET A 53 -17.41 10.82 2.46
N ILE A 54 -17.74 10.07 3.50
CA ILE A 54 -17.36 8.65 3.66
C ILE A 54 -18.01 7.84 2.54
N SER A 55 -19.31 8.02 2.31
CA SER A 55 -20.03 7.28 1.27
C SER A 55 -19.47 7.53 -0.12
N GLU A 56 -19.13 8.78 -0.44
CA GLU A 56 -18.57 9.18 -1.72
C GLU A 56 -17.16 8.63 -1.91
N ASN A 57 -16.34 8.70 -0.85
CA ASN A 57 -15.01 8.12 -0.87
C ASN A 57 -15.04 6.61 -1.06
N LEU A 58 -15.94 5.90 -0.37
CA LEU A 58 -16.13 4.45 -0.53
C LEU A 58 -16.56 4.10 -1.96
N ARG A 59 -17.51 4.85 -2.54
CA ARG A 59 -17.92 4.66 -3.95
C ARG A 59 -16.76 4.84 -4.92
N GLN A 60 -15.94 5.86 -4.70
CA GLN A 60 -14.76 6.11 -5.53
C GLN A 60 -13.72 4.99 -5.41
N GLN A 61 -13.49 4.48 -4.20
CA GLN A 61 -12.60 3.33 -3.98
C GLN A 61 -13.09 2.08 -4.71
N LEU A 62 -14.39 1.77 -4.63
CA LEU A 62 -14.99 0.63 -5.34
C LEU A 62 -14.86 0.78 -6.85
N THR A 63 -15.14 1.98 -7.39
CA THR A 63 -15.00 2.26 -8.83
C THR A 63 -13.56 2.07 -9.31
N ASN A 64 -12.58 2.49 -8.51
CA ASN A 64 -11.16 2.31 -8.83
C ASN A 64 -10.75 0.83 -8.80
N LEU A 65 -11.23 0.05 -7.83
CA LEU A 65 -10.99 -1.39 -7.77
C LEU A 65 -11.57 -2.13 -8.99
N GLU A 66 -12.81 -1.79 -9.38
CA GLU A 66 -13.43 -2.35 -10.59
C GLU A 66 -12.63 -2.02 -11.87
N ALA A 67 -12.03 -0.82 -11.93
CA ALA A 67 -11.19 -0.42 -13.05
C ALA A 67 -9.84 -1.18 -13.08
N GLU A 68 -9.25 -1.48 -11.93
CA GLU A 68 -7.97 -2.19 -11.83
C GLU A 68 -8.06 -3.65 -12.32
N ASP A 69 -9.17 -4.36 -12.07
CA ASP A 69 -9.36 -5.74 -12.52
C ASP A 69 -9.37 -5.89 -14.07
N THR A 70 -9.61 -4.80 -14.81
CA THR A 70 -9.62 -4.83 -16.28
C THR A 70 -8.24 -4.63 -16.93
N LYS A 71 -7.22 -4.22 -16.17
CA LYS A 71 -5.90 -3.86 -16.71
C LYS A 71 -4.97 -5.06 -16.79
N VAL A 72 -5.24 -5.99 -17.71
CA VAL A 72 -4.32 -7.10 -18.04
C VAL A 72 -3.09 -6.54 -18.76
N VAL A 73 -2.02 -6.27 -18.02
CA VAL A 73 -0.73 -5.85 -18.58
C VAL A 73 -0.10 -7.02 -19.32
N ARG A 74 -0.03 -6.93 -20.65
CA ARG A 74 0.73 -7.90 -21.46
C ARG A 74 2.22 -7.74 -21.16
N MET A 75 2.81 -8.73 -20.49
CA MET A 75 4.25 -8.75 -20.27
C MET A 75 4.98 -8.94 -21.61
N PRO A 76 5.94 -8.06 -21.97
CA PRO A 76 6.77 -8.30 -23.15
C PRO A 76 7.67 -9.51 -22.91
N ALA A 77 7.67 -10.45 -23.85
CA ALA A 77 8.45 -11.68 -23.74
C ALA A 77 9.96 -11.38 -23.63
N ARG A 78 10.55 -11.64 -22.47
CA ARG A 78 11.94 -11.34 -22.10
C ARG A 78 12.97 -12.30 -22.74
N ARG A 79 12.72 -12.80 -23.95
CA ARG A 79 13.53 -13.84 -24.60
C ARG A 79 14.96 -13.38 -24.94
N ARG A 80 15.16 -12.08 -25.23
CA ARG A 80 16.48 -11.55 -25.58
C ARG A 80 17.47 -11.52 -24.42
N SER A 81 17.02 -11.39 -23.16
CA SER A 81 17.95 -11.32 -22.02
C SER A 81 18.53 -12.68 -21.62
N MET A 82 17.86 -13.80 -21.97
CA MET A 82 18.40 -15.14 -21.70
C MET A 82 19.62 -15.45 -22.55
N TYR A 83 19.63 -15.05 -23.84
CA TYR A 83 20.80 -15.25 -24.70
C TYR A 83 22.01 -14.43 -24.24
N ALA A 84 21.79 -13.19 -23.77
CA ALA A 84 22.87 -12.36 -23.23
C ALA A 84 23.52 -12.99 -21.98
N LEU A 85 22.72 -13.58 -21.09
CA LEU A 85 23.23 -14.30 -19.91
C LEU A 85 23.99 -15.58 -20.28
N ALA A 86 23.52 -16.33 -21.28
CA ALA A 86 24.20 -17.53 -21.76
C ALA A 86 25.58 -17.22 -22.35
N VAL A 87 25.70 -16.12 -23.12
CA VAL A 87 26.99 -15.67 -23.66
C VAL A 87 27.93 -15.28 -22.52
N ALA A 88 27.49 -14.48 -21.55
CA ALA A 88 28.34 -14.09 -20.42
C ALA A 88 28.85 -15.29 -19.61
N ALA A 89 27.98 -16.26 -19.33
CA ALA A 89 28.36 -17.50 -18.65
C ALA A 89 29.39 -18.33 -19.45
N SER A 90 29.24 -18.40 -20.78
CA SER A 90 30.20 -19.12 -21.62
C SER A 90 31.62 -18.51 -21.57
N VAL A 91 31.73 -17.17 -21.51
CA VAL A 91 33.01 -16.48 -21.41
C VAL A 91 33.68 -16.73 -20.06
N ILE A 92 32.91 -16.70 -18.97
CA ILE A 92 33.42 -16.97 -17.61
C ILE A 92 33.95 -18.41 -17.51
N ILE A 93 33.25 -19.39 -18.08
CA ILE A 93 33.69 -20.79 -18.09
C ILE A 93 34.99 -20.95 -18.88
N LEU A 94 35.12 -20.31 -20.04
CA LEU A 94 36.36 -20.38 -20.85
C LEU A 94 37.56 -19.77 -20.13
N ILE A 95 37.37 -18.62 -19.47
CA ILE A 95 38.44 -17.96 -18.70
C ILE A 95 38.81 -18.81 -17.48
N GLY A 96 37.82 -19.31 -16.74
CA GLY A 96 38.05 -20.18 -15.59
C GLY A 96 38.77 -21.48 -15.96
N ALA A 97 38.38 -22.10 -17.08
CA ALA A 97 39.02 -23.31 -17.59
C ALA A 97 40.48 -23.05 -18.01
N PHE A 98 40.76 -21.90 -18.65
CA PHE A 98 42.13 -21.54 -19.05
C PHE A 98 43.08 -21.40 -17.86
N PHE A 99 42.61 -20.81 -16.75
CA PHE A 99 43.41 -20.66 -15.53
C PHE A 99 43.56 -21.96 -14.73
N PHE A 100 42.66 -22.93 -14.88
CA PHE A 100 42.66 -24.17 -14.11
C PHE A 100 43.38 -25.33 -14.81
N ILE A 101 43.78 -25.20 -16.09
CA ILE A 101 44.60 -26.20 -16.76
C ILE A 101 46.06 -26.03 -16.27
N PRO A 102 46.63 -26.97 -15.50
CA PRO A 102 48.04 -26.91 -15.15
C PRO A 102 48.86 -27.07 -16.43
N THR A 103 49.65 -26.05 -16.80
CA THR A 103 50.64 -26.14 -17.87
C THR A 103 51.80 -27.02 -17.40
N GLY A 104 51.57 -28.32 -17.31
CA GLY A 104 52.58 -29.36 -17.10
C GLY A 104 52.96 -29.97 -18.44
N GLY A 105 54.00 -29.46 -19.09
CA GLY A 105 54.50 -30.01 -20.35
C GLY A 105 55.59 -29.17 -20.98
N SER A 106 56.80 -29.21 -20.41
CA SER A 106 58.02 -28.74 -21.08
C SER A 106 58.28 -29.62 -22.31
N LEU A 107 58.09 -29.11 -23.52
CA LEU A 107 58.59 -29.75 -24.74
C LEU A 107 60.10 -29.42 -24.88
N SER A 108 60.95 -30.12 -24.14
CA SER A 108 62.40 -30.03 -24.30
C SER A 108 62.85 -30.89 -25.47
N ASN A 109 63.08 -30.26 -26.63
CA ASN A 109 63.77 -30.85 -27.78
C ASN A 109 65.28 -31.02 -27.50
N GLN A 110 65.65 -31.93 -26.59
CA GLN A 110 67.06 -32.14 -26.21
C GLN A 110 67.49 -33.61 -26.10
N GLN A 111 66.90 -34.49 -26.92
CA GLN A 111 67.31 -35.90 -27.04
C GLN A 111 67.60 -36.36 -28.48
N LEU A 112 68.01 -35.45 -29.37
CA LEU A 112 68.48 -35.77 -30.72
C LEU A 112 69.91 -35.26 -30.98
N ALA A 113 70.77 -35.33 -29.97
CA ALA A 113 72.20 -35.12 -30.15
C ALA A 113 72.94 -36.06 -29.21
N LEU A 114 73.10 -37.32 -29.62
CA LEU A 114 74.20 -38.23 -29.28
C LEU A 114 73.94 -39.56 -30.04
N ASP A 115 74.15 -39.53 -31.36
CA ASP A 115 74.48 -40.71 -32.15
C ASP A 115 75.41 -40.26 -33.30
N PHE A 116 76.71 -40.23 -33.00
CA PHE A 116 77.87 -40.29 -33.91
C PHE A 116 79.10 -40.71 -33.10
#